data_AF-A0A938B697-F1
#
_entry.id   AF-A0A938B697-F1
#
_cell.length_a   1.000
_cell.length_b   1.000
_cell.length_c   1.000
_cell.angle_alpha   90.00
_cell.angle_beta   90.00
_cell.angle_gamma   90.00
#
_symmetry.space_group_name_H-M   'P 1'
#
loop_
_entity.id
_entity.type
_entity.pdbx_description
1 polymer ?
#
loop_
_entity_poly.entity_id
_entity_poly.type
_entity_poly.pdbx_seq_one_letter_code
_entity_poly.pdbx_strand_id
1 'polypeptide(L)'
;MMQPKGVSDYEWLGKCVRTIDKSVPNEQDRKDLLASTSILAGLAHDVNFVQTFIPEEIMRQSSVVREIIRKERAQERAQVIIKNIELRIGTLDEYIKTRILAIQNEALLDHLHRQSVLAEKDDIEKEIMALSA
;
A
#
# COMPACT_ATOMS: atom_id res chain seq x y z
N MET A 1 -4.16 15.46 19.84
CA MET A 1 -3.84 16.45 20.90
C MET A 1 -3.21 17.67 20.24
N MET A 2 -3.65 18.88 20.56
CA MET A 2 -3.00 20.09 20.06
C MET A 2 -1.64 20.28 20.73
N GLN A 3 -0.64 20.66 19.94
CA GLN A 3 0.68 21.05 20.45
C GLN A 3 0.54 22.25 21.40
N PRO A 4 1.09 22.17 22.62
CA PRO A 4 1.11 23.31 23.52
C PRO A 4 1.96 24.46 22.94
N LYS A 5 1.54 25.70 23.15
CA LYS A 5 2.32 26.88 22.75
C LYS A 5 3.72 26.83 23.38
N GLY A 6 4.75 27.09 22.57
CA GLY A 6 6.14 27.16 23.02
C GLY A 6 6.87 25.81 23.13
N VAL A 7 6.25 24.70 22.76
CA VAL A 7 6.91 23.39 22.66
C VAL A 7 7.35 23.17 21.22
N SER A 8 8.58 22.72 20.97
CA SER A 8 9.03 22.40 19.61
C SER A 8 8.34 21.16 19.05
N ASP A 9 8.24 21.04 17.72
CA ASP A 9 7.66 19.86 17.06
C ASP A 9 8.40 18.59 17.44
N TYR A 10 9.73 18.68 17.58
CA TYR A 10 10.60 17.59 18.02
C TYR A 10 10.24 17.10 19.43
N GLU A 11 10.13 18.02 20.39
CA GLU A 11 9.76 17.68 21.77
C GLU A 11 8.34 17.13 21.86
N TRP A 12 7.43 17.71 21.08
CA TRP A 12 6.03 17.31 21.09
C TRP A 12 5.82 15.93 20.49
N LEU A 13 6.38 15.65 19.31
CA LEU A 13 6.32 14.33 18.69
C LEU A 13 6.98 13.27 19.59
N GLY A 14 8.17 13.57 20.12
CA GLY A 14 8.84 12.68 21.06
C GLY A 14 8.02 12.38 22.31
N LYS A 15 7.27 13.36 22.83
CA LYS A 15 6.34 13.13 23.96
C LYS A 15 5.19 12.22 23.56
N CYS A 16 4.55 12.47 22.41
CA CYS A 16 3.48 11.63 21.89
C CYS A 16 3.91 10.16 21.76
N VAL A 17 5.06 9.93 21.12
CA VAL A 17 5.62 8.57 20.94
C VAL A 17 5.88 7.89 22.27
N ARG A 18 6.55 8.57 23.22
CA ARG A 18 6.79 8.01 24.56
C ARG A 18 5.51 7.71 25.33
N THR A 19 4.48 8.54 25.17
CA THR A 19 3.17 8.30 25.80
C THR A 19 2.51 7.07 25.21
N ILE A 20 2.49 6.92 23.88
CA ILE A 20 1.94 5.73 23.23
C ILE A 20 2.69 4.48 23.69
N ASP A 21 4.03 4.52 23.71
CA ASP A 21 4.86 3.37 24.06
C ASP A 21 4.63 2.87 25.50
N LYS A 22 4.47 3.81 26.44
CA LYS A 22 4.28 3.49 27.87
C LYS A 22 2.84 3.18 28.27
N SER A 23 1.87 3.77 27.58
CA SER A 23 0.47 3.76 28.03
C SER A 23 -0.42 2.78 27.26
N VAL A 24 0.04 2.24 26.13
CA VAL A 24 -0.75 1.29 25.33
C VAL A 24 -0.27 -0.14 25.60
N PRO A 25 -1.03 -0.93 26.38
CA PRO A 25 -0.60 -2.27 26.80
C PRO A 25 -0.63 -3.28 25.66
N ASN A 26 -1.65 -3.21 24.80
CA ASN A 26 -1.76 -4.08 23.63
C ASN A 26 -0.68 -3.73 22.60
N GLU A 27 0.13 -4.72 22.22
CA GLU A 27 1.25 -4.51 21.31
C GLU A 27 0.80 -4.11 19.90
N GLN A 28 -0.28 -4.70 19.38
CA GLN A 28 -0.79 -4.39 18.05
C GLN A 28 -1.38 -2.97 18.01
N ASP A 29 -2.17 -2.59 19.01
CA ASP A 29 -2.74 -1.23 19.11
C ASP A 29 -1.61 -0.19 19.25
N ARG A 30 -0.55 -0.52 20.00
CA ARG A 30 0.62 0.34 20.14
C ARG A 30 1.30 0.57 18.78
N LYS A 31 1.54 -0.50 18.02
CA LYS A 31 2.14 -0.42 16.67
C LYS A 31 1.26 0.39 15.71
N ASP A 32 -0.06 0.19 15.75
CA ASP A 32 -1.00 0.90 14.89
C ASP A 32 -1.09 2.40 15.23
N LEU A 33 -1.04 2.75 16.52
CA LEU A 33 -0.99 4.14 16.96
C LEU A 33 0.34 4.81 16.62
N LEU A 34 1.47 4.11 16.76
CA LEU A 34 2.78 4.62 16.34
C LEU A 34 2.83 4.85 14.83
N ALA A 35 2.37 3.89 14.03
CA ALA A 35 2.32 4.07 12.58
C ALA A 35 1.39 5.22 12.17
N SER A 36 0.21 5.33 12.77
CA SER A 36 -0.71 6.45 12.52
C SER A 36 -0.08 7.79 12.89
N THR A 37 0.65 7.84 14.01
CA THR A 37 1.40 9.02 14.44
C THR A 37 2.50 9.37 13.43
N SER A 38 3.21 8.37 12.91
CA SER A 38 4.23 8.55 11.88
C SER A 38 3.65 9.08 10.58
N ILE A 39 2.50 8.55 10.13
CA ILE A 39 1.82 9.02 8.90
C ILE A 39 1.44 10.50 9.07
N LEU A 40 0.84 10.86 10.20
CA LEU A 40 0.44 12.24 10.47
C LEU A 40 1.66 13.18 10.59
N ALA A 41 2.73 12.74 11.25
CA ALA A 41 3.96 13.52 11.34
C ALA A 41 4.62 13.72 9.97
N GLY A 42 4.56 12.72 9.10
CA GLY A 42 5.06 12.80 7.71
C GLY A 42 4.30 13.79 6.82
N LEU A 43 3.13 14.26 7.22
CA LEU A 43 2.42 15.34 6.52
C LEU A 43 3.05 16.72 6.78
N ALA A 44 3.77 16.89 7.89
CA ALA A 44 4.37 18.15 8.30
C ALA A 44 5.91 18.13 8.24
N HIS A 45 6.52 16.95 8.28
CA HIS A 45 7.97 16.77 8.39
C HIS A 45 8.48 15.70 7.42
N ASP A 46 9.78 15.74 7.14
CA ASP A 46 10.42 14.73 6.32
C ASP A 46 10.56 13.37 7.05
N VAL A 47 10.84 12.34 6.26
CA VAL A 47 10.95 10.96 6.76
C VAL A 47 12.07 10.77 7.78
N ASN A 48 13.19 11.49 7.66
CA ASN A 48 14.33 11.35 8.59
C ASN A 48 13.96 11.91 9.98
N PHE A 49 13.25 13.03 10.00
CA PHE A 49 12.72 13.61 11.23
C PHE A 49 11.80 12.61 11.94
N VAL A 50 10.86 12.01 11.23
CA VAL A 50 9.90 11.07 11.81
C VAL A 50 10.59 9.79 12.28
N GLN A 51 11.52 9.26 11.49
CA GLN A 51 12.29 8.05 11.80
C GLN A 51 13.22 8.19 13.01
N THR A 52 13.55 9.43 13.41
CA THR A 52 14.24 9.70 14.68
C THR A 52 13.44 9.19 15.89
N PHE A 53 12.12 9.14 15.78
CA PHE A 53 11.23 8.75 16.87
C PHE A 53 10.57 7.38 16.65
N ILE A 54 10.21 7.07 15.41
CA ILE A 54 9.42 5.88 15.08
C ILE A 54 10.19 5.09 14.03
N PRO A 55 10.89 4.02 14.42
CA PRO A 55 11.59 3.16 13.48
C PRO A 55 10.65 2.59 12.41
N GLU A 56 11.13 2.55 11.17
CA GLU A 56 10.36 2.02 10.03
C GLU A 56 9.86 0.59 10.28
N GLU A 57 10.64 -0.24 10.96
CA GLU A 57 10.27 -1.60 11.33
C GLU A 57 8.96 -1.64 12.14
N ILE A 58 8.78 -0.70 13.08
CA ILE A 58 7.54 -0.60 13.86
C ILE A 58 6.37 -0.20 12.96
N MET A 59 6.61 0.75 12.04
CA MET A 59 5.58 1.18 11.09
C MET A 59 5.12 0.03 10.20
N ARG A 60 6.06 -0.76 9.66
CA ARG A 60 5.77 -1.90 8.77
C ARG A 60 4.96 -3.01 9.45
N GLN A 61 4.96 -3.08 10.78
CA GLN A 61 4.17 -4.04 11.53
C GLN A 61 2.72 -3.58 11.76
N SER A 62 2.39 -2.31 11.47
CA SER A 62 1.03 -1.82 11.55
C SER A 62 0.10 -2.49 10.55
N SER A 63 -1.14 -2.75 10.95
CA SER A 63 -2.21 -3.23 10.08
C SER A 63 -2.48 -2.27 8.92
N VAL A 64 -2.50 -0.96 9.20
CA VAL A 64 -2.74 0.11 8.20
C VAL A 64 -1.62 0.15 7.17
N VAL A 65 -0.36 0.19 7.62
CA VAL A 65 0.80 0.25 6.71
C VAL A 65 0.92 -1.03 5.88
N ARG A 66 0.67 -2.20 6.47
CA ARG A 66 0.63 -3.48 5.73
C ARG A 66 -0.43 -3.47 4.65
N GLU A 67 -1.61 -2.93 4.92
CA GLU A 67 -2.69 -2.85 3.93
C GLU A 67 -2.36 -1.87 2.79
N ILE A 68 -1.72 -0.73 3.09
CA ILE A 68 -1.23 0.21 2.07
C ILE A 68 -0.22 -0.50 1.16
N ILE A 69 0.81 -1.13 1.74
CA ILE A 69 1.84 -1.84 0.98
C ILE A 69 1.22 -2.98 0.14
N ARG A 70 0.25 -3.71 0.69
CA ARG A 70 -0.46 -4.78 -0.03
C ARG A 70 -1.19 -4.22 -1.26
N LYS A 71 -1.92 -3.10 -1.11
CA LYS A 71 -2.63 -2.45 -2.21
C LYS A 71 -1.69 -1.93 -3.29
N GLU A 72 -0.58 -1.31 -2.89
CA GLU A 72 0.44 -0.81 -3.83
C GLU A 72 1.05 -1.95 -4.65
N ARG A 73 1.43 -3.06 -4.00
CA ARG A 73 1.93 -4.25 -4.69
C ARG A 73 0.92 -4.85 -5.66
N ALA A 74 -0.36 -4.92 -5.27
CA ALA A 74 -1.41 -5.41 -6.17
C ALA A 74 -1.55 -4.50 -7.40
N GLN A 75 -1.47 -3.19 -7.22
CA GLN A 75 -1.55 -2.21 -8.30
C GLN A 75 -0.34 -2.29 -9.25
N GLU A 76 0.89 -2.36 -8.73
CA GLU A 76 2.10 -2.56 -9.53
C GLU A 76 2.01 -3.85 -10.35
N ARG A 77 1.54 -4.92 -9.73
CA ARG A 77 1.36 -6.21 -10.40
C ARG A 77 0.33 -6.13 -11.52
N ALA A 78 -0.80 -5.47 -11.27
CA ALA A 78 -1.82 -5.22 -12.30
C ALA A 78 -1.26 -4.41 -13.48
N GLN A 79 -0.42 -3.40 -13.23
CA GLN A 79 0.26 -2.65 -14.30
C GLN A 79 1.18 -3.53 -15.15
N VAL A 80 1.93 -4.43 -14.51
CA VAL A 80 2.78 -5.40 -15.23
C VAL A 80 1.94 -6.33 -16.11
N ILE A 81 0.81 -6.82 -15.60
CA ILE A 81 -0.12 -7.67 -16.36
C ILE A 81 -0.67 -6.92 -17.58
N ILE A 82 -1.17 -5.70 -17.39
CA ILE A 82 -1.67 -4.85 -18.49
C ILE A 82 -0.59 -4.69 -19.56
N LYS A 83 0.63 -4.30 -19.16
CA LYS A 83 1.74 -4.12 -20.08
C LYS A 83 2.07 -5.41 -20.86
N ASN A 84 2.13 -6.54 -20.18
CA ASN A 84 2.39 -7.84 -20.83
C ASN A 84 1.31 -8.20 -21.85
N ILE A 85 0.05 -8.01 -21.49
CA ILE A 85 -1.08 -8.27 -22.41
C ILE A 85 -0.98 -7.32 -23.61
N GLU A 86 -0.75 -6.03 -23.38
CA GLU A 86 -0.68 -5.04 -24.45
C GLU A 86 0.45 -5.31 -25.44
N LEU A 87 1.60 -5.79 -24.96
CA LEU A 87 2.71 -6.21 -25.82
C LEU A 87 2.37 -7.39 -26.73
N ARG A 88 1.39 -8.23 -26.34
CA ARG A 88 1.06 -9.47 -27.05
C ARG A 88 -0.12 -9.34 -27.98
N ILE A 89 -1.19 -8.66 -27.55
CA ILE A 89 -2.45 -8.60 -28.30
C ILE A 89 -2.78 -7.19 -28.81
N GLY A 90 -1.99 -6.19 -28.42
CA GLY A 90 -2.23 -4.79 -28.74
C GLY A 90 -2.92 -4.05 -27.60
N THR A 91 -3.23 -2.77 -27.83
CA THR A 91 -3.76 -1.86 -26.79
C THR A 91 -5.06 -2.38 -26.16
N LEU A 92 -5.10 -2.37 -24.83
CA LEU A 92 -6.29 -2.72 -24.06
C LEU A 92 -7.22 -1.51 -23.91
N ASP A 93 -8.53 -1.77 -23.92
CA ASP A 93 -9.54 -0.79 -23.59
C ASP A 93 -9.41 -0.29 -22.14
N GLU A 94 -9.71 0.99 -21.91
CA GLU A 94 -9.56 1.64 -20.60
C GLU A 94 -10.46 1.03 -19.52
N TYR A 95 -11.64 0.53 -19.90
CA TYR A 95 -12.54 -0.18 -19.00
C TYR A 95 -11.88 -1.47 -18.48
N ILE A 96 -11.25 -2.25 -19.36
CA ILE A 96 -10.54 -3.48 -19.00
C ILE A 96 -9.33 -3.16 -18.10
N LYS A 97 -8.55 -2.13 -18.45
CA LYS A 97 -7.42 -1.68 -17.63
C LYS A 97 -7.87 -1.32 -16.21
N THR A 98 -8.95 -0.55 -16.10
CA THR A 98 -9.52 -0.16 -14.82
C THR A 98 -9.96 -1.38 -14.01
N ARG A 99 -10.58 -2.38 -14.65
CA ARG A 99 -10.98 -3.61 -13.97
C ARG A 99 -9.78 -4.42 -13.48
N ILE A 100 -8.72 -4.56 -14.29
CA ILE A 100 -7.49 -5.25 -13.88
C ILE A 100 -6.81 -4.51 -12.72
N LEU A 101 -6.72 -3.17 -12.77
CA LEU A 101 -6.16 -2.35 -11.68
C LEU A 101 -6.97 -2.42 -10.38
N ALA A 102 -8.27 -2.66 -10.46
CA ALA A 102 -9.14 -2.83 -9.29
C ALA A 102 -9.00 -4.20 -8.61
N ILE A 103 -8.29 -5.17 -9.21
CA ILE A 103 -8.15 -6.51 -8.64
C ILE A 103 -7.25 -6.44 -7.39
N GLN A 104 -7.83 -6.79 -6.24
CA GLN A 104 -7.13 -6.91 -4.97
C GLN A 104 -6.80 -8.36 -4.60
N ASN A 105 -7.32 -9.33 -5.35
CA ASN A 105 -7.11 -10.76 -5.12
C ASN A 105 -5.80 -11.21 -5.76
N GLU A 106 -4.82 -11.55 -4.93
CA GLU A 106 -3.48 -11.96 -5.39
C GLU A 106 -3.52 -13.23 -6.25
N ALA A 107 -4.34 -14.23 -5.90
CA ALA A 107 -4.45 -15.46 -6.66
C ALA A 107 -5.00 -15.22 -8.07
N LEU A 108 -5.92 -14.26 -8.22
CA LEU A 108 -6.43 -13.84 -9.52
C LEU A 108 -5.34 -13.10 -10.32
N LEU A 109 -4.57 -12.20 -9.68
CA LEU A 109 -3.44 -11.54 -10.33
C LEU A 109 -2.35 -12.54 -10.76
N ASP A 110 -2.07 -13.56 -9.94
CA ASP A 110 -1.17 -14.68 -10.26
C ASP A 110 -1.64 -15.47 -11.48
N HIS A 111 -2.92 -15.77 -11.53
CA HIS A 111 -3.54 -16.42 -12.69
C HIS A 111 -3.41 -15.56 -13.94
N LEU A 112 -3.88 -14.32 -13.91
CA LEU A 112 -3.81 -13.40 -15.05
C LEU A 112 -2.38 -13.15 -15.52
N HIS A 113 -1.42 -13.04 -14.60
CA HIS A 113 -0.02 -12.90 -14.96
C HIS A 113 0.49 -14.13 -15.72
N ARG A 114 0.20 -15.35 -15.24
CA ARG A 114 0.58 -16.59 -15.95
C ARG A 114 -0.06 -16.66 -17.33
N GLN A 115 -1.34 -16.34 -17.46
CA GLN A 115 -2.02 -16.32 -18.76
C GLN A 115 -1.40 -15.28 -19.70
N SER A 116 -1.09 -14.08 -19.19
CA SER A 116 -0.43 -13.03 -19.98
C SER A 116 0.92 -13.46 -20.54
N VAL A 117 1.58 -14.48 -19.97
CA VAL A 117 2.89 -14.98 -20.43
C VAL A 117 2.75 -16.26 -21.26
N LEU A 118 1.87 -17.18 -20.89
CA LEU A 118 1.88 -18.55 -21.39
C LEU A 118 0.75 -18.87 -22.38
N ALA A 119 -0.41 -18.23 -22.27
CA ALA A 119 -1.58 -18.58 -23.08
C ALA A 119 -1.43 -18.12 -24.52
N GLU A 120 -2.10 -18.78 -25.47
CA GLU A 120 -2.22 -18.26 -26.82
C GLU A 120 -3.04 -16.97 -26.86
N LYS A 121 -2.86 -16.15 -27.90
CA LYS A 121 -3.52 -14.84 -28.04
C LYS A 121 -5.04 -14.95 -27.87
N ASP A 122 -5.66 -15.92 -28.52
CA ASP A 122 -7.11 -16.11 -28.52
C ASP A 122 -7.66 -16.44 -27.12
N ASP A 123 -6.87 -17.13 -26.29
CA ASP A 123 -7.28 -17.48 -24.94
C ASP A 123 -7.17 -16.29 -23.98
N ILE A 124 -6.16 -15.43 -24.18
CA ILE A 124 -6.02 -14.17 -23.45
C ILE A 124 -7.21 -13.24 -23.76
N GLU A 125 -7.61 -13.16 -25.03
CA GLU A 125 -8.75 -12.35 -25.46
C GLU A 125 -10.06 -12.83 -24.81
N LYS A 126 -10.30 -14.15 -24.72
CA LYS A 126 -11.48 -14.69 -24.02
C LYS A 126 -11.50 -14.32 -22.54
N GLU A 127 -10.36 -14.42 -21.86
CA GLU A 127 -10.26 -14.12 -20.44
C GLU A 127 -10.49 -12.63 -20.15
N ILE A 128 -10.03 -11.75 -21.03
CA ILE A 128 -10.33 -10.32 -20.99
C ILE A 128 -11.82 -10.04 -21.20
N MET A 129 -12.47 -10.75 -22.11
CA MET A 129 -13.92 -10.63 -22.29
C MET A 129 -14.68 -11.09 -21.04
N ALA A 130 -14.22 -12.14 -20.35
CA ALA A 130 -14.79 -12.56 -19.07
C ALA A 130 -14.60 -11.49 -17.97
N LEU A 131 -13.49 -10.77 -18.01
CA LEU A 131 -13.26 -9.56 -17.21
C LEU A 131 -14.01 -8.33 -17.75
N SER A 132 -14.84 -8.44 -18.77
CA SER A 132 -15.68 -7.34 -19.28
C SER A 132 -17.19 -7.58 -19.03
N ALA A 133 -17.57 -8.81 -18.70
CA ALA A 133 -18.91 -9.19 -18.23
C ALA A 133 -19.09 -8.88 -16.74
#